data_AF-A0A0C3FA26-F1
#
_entry.id   AF-A0A0C3FA26-F1
#
_cell.length_a   1.000
_cell.length_b   1.000
_cell.length_c   1.000
_cell.angle_alpha   90.00
_cell.angle_beta   90.00
_cell.angle_gamma   90.00
#
_symmetry.space_group_name_H-M   'P 1'
#
loop_
_entity.id
_entity.type
_entity.pdbx_description
1 polymer ?
#
loop_
_entity_poly.entity_id
_entity_poly.type
_entity_poly.pdbx_seq_one_letter_code
_entity_poly.pdbx_strand_id
1 'polypeptide(L)'
;MSLLCHFLTLLFLLESLLVHPTTAALVNRTIDDQYGDSITKVMPIYSSSSWSQGNDGSDTALKIDPSQAKNLTWHYISVPPSESNETVQSITLNFTGTALSVYCIIPNTDTSGHMTTTNMLFILDGYSVGNYHYVGNKSTDVTYNDLVYTSELLLNRQHTFILQATSVQGNTSTVLFDYAEYTTYDTGSSHLGAIVGGISGGIGATAIFLALFFRKKLLVRGKAKRPSAVREKIDEESEEMTRVHQPFVLGLTSSSSGYITSTISSDTAMTQSHIDVDSVGPPVSEQDFSHVVVPDIAPRSIAARSNTHRSISGSIASGSIASGSIVPGSKAAMRQEELMRYVREMEHNQSYAASTVSSHNPSTDAEVVELRRQVEDLWTQKQQLLAELADIPSPAYHA
;
A
#
# COMPACT_ATOMS: atom_id res chain seq x y z
N MET A 1 -44.95 17.30 -30.76
CA MET A 1 -44.48 17.42 -29.36
C MET A 1 -44.34 16.07 -28.66
N SER A 2 -45.27 15.11 -28.79
CA SER A 2 -45.18 13.80 -28.12
C SER A 2 -43.88 13.00 -28.42
N LEU A 3 -43.45 12.88 -29.68
CA LEU A 3 -42.24 12.13 -30.04
C LEU A 3 -40.93 12.73 -29.47
N LEU A 4 -40.85 14.05 -29.36
CA LEU A 4 -39.66 14.72 -28.80
C LEU A 4 -39.52 14.47 -27.30
N CYS A 5 -40.65 14.42 -26.58
CA CYS A 5 -40.68 14.11 -25.15
C CYS A 5 -40.27 12.66 -24.87
N HIS A 6 -40.73 11.70 -25.69
CA HIS A 6 -40.30 10.30 -25.59
C HIS A 6 -38.82 10.12 -25.93
N PHE A 7 -38.30 10.88 -26.90
CA PHE A 7 -36.88 10.83 -27.25
C PHE A 7 -36.00 11.36 -26.11
N LEU A 8 -36.35 12.51 -25.52
CA LEU A 8 -35.60 13.12 -24.41
C LEU A 8 -35.66 12.27 -23.14
N THR A 9 -36.80 11.66 -22.83
CA THR A 9 -36.93 10.74 -21.69
C THR A 9 -36.10 9.47 -21.88
N LEU A 10 -36.05 8.92 -23.10
CA LEU A 10 -35.21 7.76 -23.40
C LEU A 10 -33.72 8.11 -23.32
N LEU A 11 -33.33 9.32 -23.73
CA LEU A 11 -31.96 9.82 -23.62
C LEU A 11 -31.55 10.01 -22.15
N PHE A 12 -32.44 10.56 -21.33
CA PHE A 12 -32.23 10.72 -19.89
C PHE A 12 -32.16 9.37 -19.14
N LEU A 13 -32.97 8.38 -19.55
CA LEU A 13 -32.89 7.02 -19.03
C LEU A 13 -31.60 6.30 -19.47
N LEU A 14 -31.12 6.57 -20.68
CA LEU A 14 -29.85 6.03 -21.17
C LEU A 14 -28.64 6.64 -20.44
N GLU A 15 -28.64 7.95 -20.21
CA GLU A 15 -27.61 8.65 -19.43
C GLU A 15 -27.58 8.18 -17.97
N SER A 16 -28.74 7.99 -17.34
CA SER A 16 -28.82 7.48 -15.97
C SER A 16 -28.43 6.00 -15.85
N LEU A 17 -28.57 5.20 -16.93
CA LEU A 17 -28.08 3.81 -16.97
C LEU A 17 -26.55 3.72 -17.20
N LEU A 18 -25.90 4.78 -17.70
CA LEU A 18 -24.45 4.83 -17.85
C LEU A 18 -23.72 5.18 -16.55
N VAL A 19 -24.39 5.83 -15.59
CA VAL A 19 -23.82 6.12 -14.27
C VAL A 19 -23.96 4.88 -13.39
N HIS A 20 -23.06 3.91 -13.56
CA HIS A 20 -22.92 2.85 -12.58
C HIS A 20 -22.28 3.45 -11.32
N PRO A 21 -22.91 3.35 -10.14
CA PRO A 21 -22.24 3.69 -8.90
C PRO A 21 -21.07 2.71 -8.74
N THR A 22 -19.84 3.19 -8.96
CA THR A 22 -18.63 2.44 -8.62
C THR A 22 -18.51 2.43 -7.11
N THR A 23 -19.06 1.40 -6.46
CA THR A 23 -18.79 1.12 -5.05
C THR A 23 -17.36 0.59 -4.96
N ALA A 24 -16.44 1.42 -4.48
CA ALA A 24 -15.10 0.97 -4.15
C ALA A 24 -15.15 0.22 -2.81
N ALA A 25 -14.79 -1.06 -2.81
CA ALA A 25 -14.78 -1.88 -1.61
C ALA A 25 -13.47 -1.67 -0.84
N LEU A 26 -13.50 -1.55 0.48
CA LEU A 26 -12.28 -1.58 1.28
C LEU A 26 -11.73 -3.01 1.32
N VAL A 27 -10.45 -3.16 1.04
CA VAL A 27 -9.75 -4.44 1.06
C VAL A 27 -8.41 -4.30 1.78
N ASN A 28 -8.00 -5.37 2.46
CA ASN A 28 -6.68 -5.45 3.06
C ASN A 28 -5.69 -6.06 2.06
N ARG A 29 -4.50 -5.48 1.99
CA ARG A 29 -3.38 -5.93 1.17
C ARG A 29 -2.16 -6.10 2.06
N THR A 30 -1.33 -7.09 1.75
CA THR A 30 -0.13 -7.39 2.54
C THR A 30 1.12 -6.89 1.83
N ILE A 31 2.08 -6.38 2.59
CA ILE A 31 3.48 -6.16 2.20
C ILE A 31 4.33 -7.12 3.01
N ASP A 32 4.82 -8.15 2.35
CA ASP A 32 5.66 -9.21 2.93
C ASP A 32 7.13 -8.78 2.97
N ASP A 33 7.90 -9.24 3.96
CA ASP A 33 9.31 -8.90 4.12
C ASP A 33 10.17 -9.26 2.89
N GLN A 34 9.87 -10.39 2.24
CA GLN A 34 10.66 -10.97 1.15
C GLN A 34 9.95 -10.87 -0.20
N TYR A 35 8.65 -11.13 -0.23
CA TYR A 35 7.85 -11.17 -1.45
C TYR A 35 7.18 -9.84 -1.79
N GLY A 36 7.30 -8.85 -0.89
CA GLY A 36 6.81 -7.49 -1.08
C GLY A 36 5.29 -7.37 -1.10
N ASP A 37 4.82 -6.28 -1.67
CA ASP A 37 3.39 -5.96 -1.78
C ASP A 37 2.65 -7.01 -2.64
N SER A 38 1.53 -7.49 -2.12
CA SER A 38 0.72 -8.56 -2.72
C SER A 38 0.28 -8.28 -4.17
N ILE A 39 0.16 -7.01 -4.57
CA ILE A 39 -0.30 -6.58 -5.89
C ILE A 39 0.86 -6.13 -6.78
N THR A 40 1.64 -5.16 -6.31
CA THR A 40 2.71 -4.49 -7.06
C THR A 40 4.04 -5.24 -7.01
N LYS A 41 4.19 -6.18 -6.07
CA LYS A 41 5.43 -6.91 -5.80
C LYS A 41 6.62 -6.03 -5.40
N VAL A 42 6.36 -4.77 -5.04
CA VAL A 42 7.39 -3.87 -4.52
C VAL A 42 7.80 -4.35 -3.14
N MET A 43 9.08 -4.65 -2.96
CA MET A 43 9.64 -5.10 -1.69
C MET A 43 9.87 -3.94 -0.72
N PRO A 44 9.90 -4.20 0.60
CA PRO A 44 10.42 -3.26 1.58
C PRO A 44 11.82 -2.77 1.20
N ILE A 45 12.12 -1.50 1.51
CA ILE A 45 13.45 -0.93 1.31
C ILE A 45 14.21 -1.01 2.63
N TYR A 46 15.22 -1.87 2.67
CA TYR A 46 16.14 -2.00 3.79
C TYR A 46 17.27 -0.98 3.66
N SER A 47 17.59 -0.27 4.74
CA SER A 47 18.58 0.83 4.72
C SER A 47 20.02 0.38 4.50
N SER A 48 20.32 -0.90 4.71
CA SER A 48 21.65 -1.48 4.58
C SER A 48 21.57 -2.96 4.22
N SER A 49 22.68 -3.53 3.76
CA SER A 49 22.83 -4.97 3.56
C SER A 49 23.02 -5.76 4.85
N SER A 50 22.99 -5.11 6.02
CA SER A 50 23.05 -5.79 7.32
C SER A 50 21.72 -6.43 7.71
N TRP A 51 20.62 -6.02 7.07
CA TRP A 51 19.35 -6.73 7.16
C TRP A 51 19.49 -8.09 6.46
N SER A 52 19.22 -9.15 7.21
CA SER A 52 19.42 -10.52 6.78
C SER A 52 18.09 -11.26 6.70
N GLN A 53 17.95 -12.15 5.73
CA GLN A 53 16.79 -13.01 5.61
C GLN A 53 16.91 -14.12 6.66
N GLY A 54 15.92 -14.30 7.53
CA GLY A 54 16.06 -15.18 8.69
C GLY A 54 15.80 -16.67 8.45
N ASN A 55 15.16 -17.04 7.34
CA ASN A 55 14.87 -18.42 6.96
C ASN A 55 15.92 -19.02 5.99
N ASP A 56 17.10 -18.40 5.86
CA ASP A 56 18.18 -18.88 4.99
C ASP A 56 19.10 -19.89 5.72
N GLY A 57 18.82 -20.14 7.00
CA GLY A 57 19.57 -21.03 7.87
C GLY A 57 20.82 -20.39 8.49
N SER A 58 21.06 -19.11 8.28
CA SER A 58 22.19 -18.37 8.86
C SER A 58 21.92 -17.95 10.32
N ASP A 59 20.68 -17.64 10.67
CA ASP A 59 20.30 -17.31 12.04
C ASP A 59 20.05 -18.56 12.87
N THR A 60 21.09 -19.01 13.58
CA THR A 60 20.97 -20.07 14.58
C THR A 60 20.76 -19.54 16.00
N ALA A 61 20.81 -18.21 16.19
CA ALA A 61 20.77 -17.59 17.51
C ALA A 61 19.34 -17.46 18.05
N LEU A 62 18.37 -17.32 17.15
CA LEU A 62 16.96 -17.21 17.50
C LEU A 62 16.23 -18.46 16.96
N LYS A 63 15.59 -19.24 17.84
CA LYS A 63 14.83 -20.45 17.47
C LYS A 63 13.47 -20.08 16.86
N ILE A 64 13.51 -19.37 15.74
CA ILE A 64 12.30 -18.99 15.00
C ILE A 64 11.81 -20.21 14.21
N ASP A 65 10.51 -20.46 14.27
CA ASP A 65 9.80 -21.48 13.52
C ASP A 65 9.22 -20.81 12.26
N PRO A 66 9.79 -21.07 11.07
CA PRO A 66 9.34 -20.43 9.83
C PRO A 66 7.87 -20.73 9.52
N SER A 67 7.32 -21.85 10.00
CA SER A 67 5.92 -22.20 9.72
C SER A 67 4.90 -21.25 10.37
N GLN A 68 5.35 -20.41 11.31
CA GLN A 68 4.53 -19.41 11.99
C GLN A 68 4.72 -17.98 11.45
N ALA A 69 5.75 -17.75 10.63
CA ALA A 69 5.99 -16.48 9.95
C ALA A 69 5.15 -16.37 8.66
N LYS A 70 4.83 -15.14 8.24
CA LYS A 70 4.11 -14.91 6.98
C LYS A 70 4.96 -15.40 5.82
N ASN A 71 4.36 -16.22 4.97
CA ASN A 71 5.02 -16.82 3.81
C ASN A 71 6.37 -17.51 4.12
N LEU A 72 6.56 -17.95 5.37
CA LEU A 72 7.77 -18.61 5.83
C LEU A 72 9.02 -17.72 5.83
N THR A 73 8.88 -16.39 5.85
CA THR A 73 10.01 -15.46 5.77
C THR A 73 9.93 -14.36 6.82
N TRP A 74 11.10 -13.81 7.17
CA TRP A 74 11.24 -12.57 7.93
C TRP A 74 12.62 -11.99 7.60
N HIS A 75 12.79 -10.68 7.80
CA HIS A 75 14.09 -10.03 7.79
C HIS A 75 14.44 -9.51 9.16
N TYR A 76 15.69 -9.66 9.54
CA TYR A 76 16.15 -9.26 10.85
C TYR A 76 17.43 -8.43 10.82
N ILE A 77 17.63 -7.68 11.90
CA ILE A 77 18.88 -7.00 12.20
C ILE A 77 19.11 -6.98 13.71
N SER A 78 20.38 -7.03 14.11
CA SER A 78 20.81 -6.75 15.48
C SER A 78 21.60 -5.46 15.51
N VAL A 79 21.08 -4.46 16.22
CA VAL A 79 21.68 -3.15 16.40
C VAL A 79 22.39 -3.13 17.75
N PRO A 80 23.74 -3.08 17.79
CA PRO A 80 24.47 -3.01 19.04
C PRO A 80 24.14 -1.72 19.79
N PRO A 81 24.42 -1.65 21.11
CA PRO A 81 24.36 -0.39 21.83
C PRO A 81 25.31 0.61 21.18
N SER A 82 24.78 1.72 20.66
CA SER A 82 25.60 2.70 19.94
C SER A 82 26.55 3.41 20.90
N GLU A 83 27.87 3.29 20.68
CA GLU A 83 28.86 4.18 21.32
C GLU A 83 29.26 5.37 20.42
N SER A 84 28.89 5.36 19.14
CA SER A 84 29.17 6.46 18.20
C SER A 84 28.26 6.41 16.97
N ASN A 85 28.33 7.46 16.12
CA ASN A 85 27.47 7.80 14.98
C ASN A 85 27.27 6.69 13.92
N GLU A 86 26.57 5.61 14.27
CA GLU A 86 26.24 4.53 13.33
C GLU A 86 25.09 4.91 12.40
N THR A 87 25.12 4.30 11.21
CA THR A 87 24.11 4.46 10.17
C THR A 87 22.75 3.99 10.69
N VAL A 88 21.72 4.84 10.57
CA VAL A 88 20.36 4.51 10.99
C VAL A 88 19.89 3.26 10.25
N GLN A 89 19.54 2.22 11.02
CA GLN A 89 19.00 0.98 10.48
C GLN A 89 17.49 1.07 10.39
N SER A 90 16.92 0.88 9.20
CA SER A 90 15.49 1.05 9.00
C SER A 90 14.93 0.25 7.84
N ILE A 91 13.63 0.00 7.90
CA ILE A 91 12.80 -0.53 6.83
C ILE A 91 11.85 0.58 6.38
N THR A 92 11.78 0.84 5.09
CA THR A 92 10.80 1.76 4.49
C THR A 92 9.75 0.99 3.71
N LEU A 93 8.47 1.25 4.02
CA LEU A 93 7.31 0.70 3.34
C LEU A 93 6.55 1.83 2.65
N ASN A 94 6.18 1.62 1.39
CA ASN A 94 5.37 2.56 0.62
C ASN A 94 4.04 1.91 0.27
N PHE A 95 2.93 2.57 0.58
CA PHE A 95 1.59 2.05 0.34
C PHE A 95 0.61 3.16 -0.01
N THR A 96 -0.51 2.82 -0.65
CA THR A 96 -1.62 3.75 -0.91
C THR A 96 -2.87 3.21 -0.25
N GLY A 97 -3.32 3.85 0.82
CA GLY A 97 -4.40 3.31 1.63
C GLY A 97 -4.88 4.23 2.75
N THR A 98 -5.76 3.70 3.58
CA THR A 98 -6.43 4.40 4.69
C THR A 98 -6.10 3.84 6.07
N ALA A 99 -5.34 2.75 6.13
CA ALA A 99 -4.87 2.17 7.38
C ALA A 99 -3.59 1.37 7.15
N LEU A 100 -2.78 1.19 8.19
CA LEU A 100 -1.57 0.38 8.20
C LEU A 100 -1.47 -0.37 9.54
N SER A 101 -1.15 -1.65 9.49
CA SER A 101 -0.80 -2.48 10.64
C SER A 101 0.51 -3.21 10.36
N VAL A 102 1.45 -3.19 11.29
CA VAL A 102 2.82 -3.71 11.11
C VAL A 102 3.06 -4.81 12.13
N TYR A 103 3.56 -5.94 11.66
CA TYR A 103 3.73 -7.16 12.43
C TYR A 103 5.19 -7.61 12.46
N CYS A 104 5.65 -7.98 13.65
CA CYS A 104 7.00 -8.49 13.88
C CYS A 104 6.96 -9.85 14.60
N ILE A 105 8.10 -10.52 14.60
CA ILE A 105 8.36 -11.70 15.42
C ILE A 105 9.16 -11.26 16.65
N ILE A 106 8.68 -11.58 17.84
CA ILE A 106 9.25 -11.13 19.11
C ILE A 106 9.72 -12.35 19.92
N PRO A 107 11.00 -12.74 19.81
CA PRO A 107 11.57 -13.77 20.68
C PRO A 107 11.76 -13.22 22.11
N ASN A 108 11.68 -14.09 23.12
CA ASN A 108 12.01 -13.75 24.51
C ASN A 108 13.50 -13.94 24.84
N THR A 109 14.10 -15.01 24.32
CA THR A 109 15.51 -15.35 24.56
C THR A 109 16.21 -15.86 23.31
N ASP A 110 17.52 -15.68 23.27
CA ASP A 110 18.39 -16.38 22.31
C ASP A 110 18.61 -17.85 22.71
N THR A 111 19.32 -18.62 21.89
CA THR A 111 19.67 -20.02 22.17
C THR A 111 20.60 -20.22 23.37
N SER A 112 21.27 -19.16 23.82
CA SER A 112 22.15 -19.15 24.98
C SER A 112 21.39 -18.81 26.27
N GLY A 113 20.10 -18.46 26.18
CA GLY A 113 19.25 -18.08 27.29
C GLY A 113 19.38 -16.60 27.72
N HIS A 114 20.02 -15.74 26.91
CA HIS A 114 20.01 -14.30 27.13
C HIS A 114 18.68 -13.71 26.68
N MET A 115 18.15 -12.77 27.47
CA MET A 115 16.93 -12.05 27.12
C MET A 115 17.21 -11.15 25.91
N THR A 116 16.34 -11.23 24.91
CA THR A 116 16.37 -10.35 23.75
C THR A 116 15.78 -8.99 24.10
N THR A 117 16.17 -7.96 23.38
CA THR A 117 15.55 -6.63 23.44
C THR A 117 15.12 -6.25 22.04
N THR A 118 13.92 -5.71 21.88
CA THR A 118 13.43 -5.16 20.60
C THR A 118 13.02 -3.72 20.84
N ASN A 119 13.64 -2.80 20.10
CA ASN A 119 13.37 -1.38 20.25
C ASN A 119 13.32 -0.68 18.89
N MET A 120 12.21 0.00 18.63
CA MET A 120 11.87 0.57 17.34
C MET A 120 11.25 1.95 17.48
N LEU A 121 11.56 2.84 16.53
CA LEU A 121 10.90 4.13 16.34
C LEU A 121 10.12 4.10 15.02
N PHE A 122 8.90 4.65 15.03
CA PHE A 122 8.01 4.65 13.88
C PHE A 122 7.82 6.06 13.34
N ILE A 123 7.93 6.19 12.03
CA ILE A 123 7.75 7.45 11.30
C ILE A 123 6.76 7.22 10.18
N LEU A 124 5.72 8.05 10.08
CA LEU A 124 4.74 8.01 9.01
C LEU A 124 4.68 9.39 8.33
N ASP A 125 4.85 9.42 7.01
CA ASP A 125 4.88 10.63 6.20
C ASP A 125 5.87 11.70 6.71
N GLY A 126 6.99 11.26 7.30
CA GLY A 126 8.04 12.14 7.84
C GLY A 126 7.84 12.60 9.28
N TYR A 127 6.75 12.19 9.93
CA TYR A 127 6.46 12.51 11.34
C TYR A 127 6.67 11.30 12.23
N SER A 128 7.31 11.49 13.38
CA SER A 128 7.37 10.45 14.42
C SER A 128 5.96 10.17 14.95
N VAL A 129 5.53 8.91 14.92
CA VAL A 129 4.16 8.50 15.25
C VAL A 129 4.08 7.49 16.40
N GLY A 130 5.23 7.12 16.96
CA GLY A 130 5.32 6.24 18.12
C GLY A 130 6.61 5.46 18.17
N ASN A 131 6.73 4.63 19.21
CA ASN A 131 7.85 3.74 19.40
C ASN A 131 7.36 2.41 20.00
N TYR A 132 8.16 1.37 19.86
CA TYR A 132 7.93 0.07 20.47
C TYR A 132 9.17 -0.33 21.23
N HIS A 133 9.01 -0.78 22.47
CA HIS A 133 10.10 -1.25 23.31
C HIS A 133 9.67 -2.49 24.08
N TYR A 134 10.42 -3.57 23.90
CA TYR A 134 10.18 -4.85 24.53
C TYR A 134 11.50 -5.44 25.02
N VAL A 135 11.48 -5.98 26.24
CA VAL A 135 12.56 -6.77 26.81
C VAL A 135 11.98 -8.14 27.10
N GLY A 136 12.57 -9.16 26.50
CA GLY A 136 12.17 -10.55 26.68
C GLY A 136 12.29 -11.00 28.13
N ASN A 137 11.63 -12.11 28.44
CA ASN A 137 11.77 -12.79 29.73
C ASN A 137 12.61 -14.07 29.58
N LYS A 138 12.66 -14.93 30.60
CA LYS A 138 13.44 -16.18 30.56
C LYS A 138 12.76 -17.34 29.84
N SER A 139 11.57 -17.14 29.29
CA SER A 139 10.88 -18.15 28.48
C SER A 139 11.57 -18.29 27.13
N THR A 140 11.53 -19.49 26.56
CA THR A 140 11.96 -19.74 25.18
C THR A 140 10.86 -19.46 24.16
N ASP A 141 9.71 -18.95 24.61
CA ASP A 141 8.57 -18.65 23.75
C ASP A 141 8.91 -17.53 22.78
N VAL A 142 8.33 -17.63 21.58
CA VAL A 142 8.42 -16.62 20.52
C VAL A 142 7.00 -16.19 20.19
N THR A 143 6.76 -14.89 20.17
CA THR A 143 5.48 -14.33 19.73
C THR A 143 5.56 -14.02 18.24
N TYR A 144 4.65 -14.61 17.47
CA TYR A 144 4.51 -14.34 16.03
C TYR A 144 3.28 -13.47 15.79
N ASN A 145 3.27 -12.75 14.66
CA ASN A 145 2.20 -11.81 14.32
C ASN A 145 1.98 -10.77 15.44
N ASP A 146 3.05 -10.33 16.12
CA ASP A 146 2.93 -9.32 17.16
C ASP A 146 2.69 -7.96 16.50
N LEU A 147 1.56 -7.32 16.83
CA LEU A 147 1.19 -6.01 16.28
C LEU A 147 2.03 -4.92 16.96
N VAL A 148 3.06 -4.44 16.28
CA VAL A 148 3.99 -3.46 16.85
C VAL A 148 3.61 -2.02 16.55
N TYR A 149 2.85 -1.79 15.46
CA TYR A 149 2.33 -0.48 15.10
C TYR A 149 1.01 -0.62 14.35
N THR A 150 0.07 0.29 14.60
CA THR A 150 -1.13 0.44 13.80
C THR A 150 -1.50 1.91 13.64
N SER A 151 -2.11 2.24 12.51
CA SER A 151 -2.68 3.54 12.22
C SER A 151 -3.92 3.38 11.37
N GLU A 152 -5.01 3.99 11.80
CA GLU A 152 -6.30 3.95 11.13
C GLU A 152 -6.68 5.36 10.66
N LEU A 153 -7.69 5.45 9.79
CA LEU A 153 -8.27 6.71 9.31
C LEU A 153 -7.26 7.62 8.58
N LEU A 154 -6.28 7.03 7.91
CA LEU A 154 -5.40 7.77 7.01
C LEU A 154 -6.19 8.25 5.78
N LEU A 155 -5.78 9.39 5.22
CA LEU A 155 -6.29 9.85 3.94
C LEU A 155 -5.92 8.83 2.87
N ASN A 156 -6.83 8.48 1.96
CA ASN A 156 -6.51 7.53 0.89
C ASN A 156 -5.56 8.15 -0.16
N ARG A 157 -4.26 8.14 0.15
CA ARG A 157 -3.18 8.65 -0.68
C ARG A 157 -1.95 7.77 -0.48
N GLN A 158 -0.88 8.08 -1.21
CA GLN A 158 0.41 7.45 -0.98
C GLN A 158 0.97 7.88 0.37
N HIS A 159 1.44 6.90 1.13
CA HIS A 159 2.07 7.03 2.43
C HIS A 159 3.44 6.37 2.42
N THR A 160 4.33 6.90 3.26
CA THR A 160 5.64 6.32 3.52
C THR A 160 5.77 6.07 5.01
N PHE A 161 5.91 4.79 5.37
CA PHE A 161 6.16 4.36 6.73
C PHE A 161 7.61 3.91 6.87
N ILE A 162 8.26 4.32 7.95
CA ILE A 162 9.62 3.92 8.30
C ILE A 162 9.62 3.32 9.69
N LEU A 163 10.12 2.09 9.79
CA LEU A 163 10.49 1.43 11.04
C LEU A 163 11.99 1.59 11.22
N GLN A 164 12.42 2.28 12.26
CA GLN A 164 13.84 2.43 12.60
C GLN A 164 14.18 1.50 13.76
N ALA A 165 15.17 0.63 13.58
CA ALA A 165 15.73 -0.19 14.64
C ALA A 165 16.67 0.68 15.49
N THR A 166 16.44 0.72 16.80
CA THR A 166 17.19 1.54 17.74
C THR A 166 17.70 0.68 18.89
N SER A 167 18.82 1.05 19.51
CA SER A 167 19.31 0.41 20.74
C SER A 167 19.11 1.32 21.94
N VAL A 168 18.95 0.73 23.13
CA VAL A 168 18.75 1.45 24.39
C VAL A 168 19.61 0.86 25.48
N GLN A 169 20.15 1.74 26.35
CA GLN A 169 20.70 1.37 27.65
C GLN A 169 21.84 0.33 27.62
N GLY A 170 22.72 0.38 26.61
CA GLY A 170 23.86 -0.54 26.55
C GLY A 170 23.50 -1.97 26.11
N ASN A 171 22.27 -2.22 25.66
CA ASN A 171 21.84 -3.53 25.16
C ASN A 171 21.71 -3.53 23.64
N THR A 172 22.09 -4.66 23.04
CA THR A 172 21.81 -4.94 21.62
C THR A 172 20.30 -5.11 21.44
N SER A 173 19.76 -4.43 20.42
CA SER A 173 18.35 -4.52 20.03
C SER A 173 18.22 -5.34 18.76
N THR A 174 17.37 -6.35 18.77
CA THR A 174 17.10 -7.21 17.61
C THR A 174 15.67 -6.98 17.14
N VAL A 175 15.53 -6.70 15.85
CA VAL A 175 14.25 -6.49 15.17
C VAL A 175 14.06 -7.57 14.13
N LEU A 176 12.92 -8.25 14.13
CA LEU A 176 12.53 -9.26 13.13
C LEU A 176 11.21 -8.81 12.49
N PHE A 177 11.29 -8.19 11.31
CA PHE A 177 10.12 -7.76 10.56
C PHE A 177 9.57 -8.92 9.71
N ASP A 178 8.27 -9.16 9.80
CA ASP A 178 7.57 -10.26 9.12
C ASP A 178 6.69 -9.72 7.98
N TYR A 179 5.68 -8.90 8.29
CA TYR A 179 4.84 -8.29 7.27
C TYR A 179 4.12 -7.03 7.76
N ALA A 180 3.53 -6.30 6.83
CA ALA A 180 2.55 -5.26 7.10
C ALA A 180 1.27 -5.50 6.31
N GLU A 181 0.15 -5.00 6.83
CA GLU A 181 -1.13 -4.95 6.12
C GLU A 181 -1.60 -3.50 6.01
N TYR A 182 -2.10 -3.13 4.83
CA TYR A 182 -2.76 -1.84 4.63
C TYR A 182 -4.15 -2.03 4.06
N THR A 183 -5.05 -1.14 4.44
CA THR A 183 -6.41 -1.10 3.87
C THR A 183 -6.43 -0.10 2.73
N THR A 184 -7.01 -0.47 1.60
CA THR A 184 -7.16 0.42 0.44
C THR A 184 -8.51 0.18 -0.25
N TYR A 185 -8.87 1.07 -1.16
CA TYR A 185 -10.07 0.92 -1.97
C TYR A 185 -9.76 0.05 -3.19
N ASP A 186 -10.41 -1.12 -3.27
CA ASP A 186 -10.44 -1.92 -4.48
C ASP A 186 -11.32 -1.20 -5.51
N THR A 187 -10.65 -0.48 -6.40
CA THR A 187 -11.27 0.02 -7.64
C THR A 187 -11.24 -1.13 -8.63
N GLY A 188 -12.04 -2.18 -8.31
CA GLY A 188 -12.05 -3.49 -8.97
C GLY A 188 -11.67 -3.37 -10.43
N SER A 189 -10.50 -3.94 -10.77
CA SER A 189 -9.76 -3.76 -12.02
C SER A 189 -10.69 -3.35 -13.15
N SER A 190 -10.71 -2.05 -13.39
CA SER A 190 -11.75 -1.38 -14.13
C SER A 190 -12.30 -2.18 -15.32
N HIS A 191 -13.61 -2.43 -15.30
CA HIS A 191 -14.39 -2.64 -16.51
C HIS A 191 -14.30 -1.43 -17.48
N LEU A 192 -13.40 -0.46 -17.30
CA LEU A 192 -13.18 0.64 -18.23
C LEU A 192 -12.96 0.12 -19.65
N GLY A 193 -12.27 -1.01 -19.85
CA GLY A 193 -12.19 -1.66 -21.17
C GLY A 193 -13.55 -2.12 -21.71
N ALA A 194 -14.40 -2.69 -20.85
CA ALA A 194 -15.74 -3.16 -21.22
C ALA A 194 -16.76 -2.01 -21.40
N ILE A 195 -16.64 -0.94 -20.61
CA ILE A 195 -17.48 0.25 -20.63
C ILE A 195 -17.13 1.09 -21.88
N VAL A 196 -15.84 1.34 -22.14
CA VAL A 196 -15.39 2.04 -23.34
C VAL A 196 -15.67 1.21 -24.61
N GLY A 197 -15.53 -0.12 -24.55
CA GLY A 197 -15.90 -1.03 -25.63
C GLY A 197 -17.41 -1.05 -25.91
N GLY A 198 -18.25 -1.00 -24.87
CA GLY A 198 -19.71 -0.98 -24.99
C GLY A 198 -20.24 0.33 -25.59
N ILE A 199 -19.71 1.48 -25.18
CA ILE A 199 -20.15 2.80 -25.65
C ILE A 199 -19.74 3.02 -27.12
N SER A 200 -18.50 2.69 -27.47
CA SER A 200 -18.02 2.82 -28.86
C SER A 200 -18.75 1.87 -29.82
N GLY A 201 -19.05 0.64 -29.38
CA GLY A 201 -19.87 -0.31 -30.14
C GLY A 201 -21.33 0.15 -30.31
N GLY A 202 -21.94 0.69 -29.26
CA GLY A 202 -23.32 1.17 -29.28
C GLY A 202 -23.55 2.38 -30.20
N ILE A 203 -22.64 3.35 -30.16
CA ILE A 203 -22.69 4.54 -31.03
C ILE A 203 -22.47 4.14 -32.50
N GLY A 204 -21.52 3.23 -32.76
CA GLY A 204 -21.29 2.70 -34.10
C GLY A 204 -22.52 1.98 -34.67
N ALA A 205 -23.14 1.09 -33.89
CA ALA A 205 -24.33 0.34 -34.31
C ALA A 205 -25.54 1.25 -34.56
N THR A 206 -25.77 2.26 -33.73
CA THR A 206 -26.86 3.22 -33.92
C THR A 206 -26.67 4.10 -35.15
N ALA A 207 -25.45 4.59 -35.41
CA ALA A 207 -25.14 5.34 -36.62
C ALA A 207 -25.38 4.51 -37.90
N ILE A 208 -24.95 3.24 -37.90
CA ILE A 208 -25.19 2.30 -39.00
C ILE A 208 -26.69 2.06 -39.20
N PHE A 209 -27.44 1.85 -38.12
CA PHE A 209 -28.88 1.60 -38.20
C PHE A 209 -29.63 2.82 -38.77
N LEU A 210 -29.28 4.03 -38.34
CA LEU A 210 -29.83 5.28 -38.89
C LEU A 210 -29.50 5.42 -40.38
N ALA A 211 -28.24 5.19 -40.78
CA ALA A 211 -27.84 5.25 -42.18
C ALA A 211 -28.63 4.26 -43.06
N LEU A 212 -28.84 3.03 -42.59
CA LEU A 212 -29.66 2.02 -43.29
C LEU A 212 -31.14 2.41 -43.36
N PHE A 213 -31.69 2.97 -42.29
CA PHE A 213 -33.07 3.44 -42.24
C PHE A 213 -33.30 4.60 -43.23
N PHE A 214 -32.40 5.59 -43.27
CA PHE A 214 -32.48 6.70 -44.22
C PHE A 214 -32.29 6.23 -45.67
N ARG A 215 -31.37 5.29 -45.94
CA ARG A 215 -31.22 4.68 -47.28
C ARG A 215 -32.50 3.97 -47.73
N LYS A 216 -33.14 3.16 -46.89
CA LYS A 216 -34.43 2.51 -47.22
C LYS A 216 -35.54 3.52 -47.48
N LYS A 217 -35.63 4.59 -46.67
CA LYS A 217 -36.66 5.63 -46.82
C LYS A 217 -36.49 6.44 -48.12
N LEU A 218 -35.25 6.66 -48.57
CA LEU A 218 -34.96 7.30 -49.86
C LEU A 218 -35.34 6.42 -51.05
N LEU A 219 -35.11 5.10 -50.97
CA LEU A 219 -35.44 4.17 -52.04
C LEU A 219 -36.95 3.94 -52.21
N VAL A 220 -37.72 3.95 -51.13
CA VAL A 220 -39.19 3.77 -51.18
C VAL A 220 -39.91 4.99 -51.77
N ARG A 221 -39.31 6.19 -51.68
CA ARG A 221 -39.87 7.42 -52.28
C ARG A 221 -39.72 7.48 -53.82
N GLY A 222 -38.90 6.64 -54.43
CA GLY A 222 -38.67 6.61 -55.88
C GLY A 222 -39.71 5.85 -56.71
N LYS A 223 -40.71 5.19 -56.11
CA LYS A 223 -41.65 4.31 -56.84
C LYS A 223 -43.10 4.83 -56.97
N ALA A 224 -43.36 6.09 -56.65
CA ALA A 224 -44.69 6.66 -56.82
C ALA A 224 -44.75 7.65 -58.00
N LYS A 225 -45.34 7.16 -59.11
CA LYS A 225 -45.91 7.86 -60.28
C LYS A 225 -45.00 8.14 -61.48
N ARG A 226 -45.13 7.29 -62.52
CA ARG A 226 -45.18 7.73 -63.92
C ARG A 226 -46.44 7.15 -64.59
N PRO A 227 -47.26 7.97 -65.28
CA PRO A 227 -48.43 7.52 -66.03
C PRO A 227 -48.07 7.07 -67.46
N SER A 228 -48.92 6.19 -67.99
CA SER A 228 -48.86 5.56 -69.31
C SER A 228 -49.12 6.50 -70.48
N ALA A 229 -48.36 6.37 -71.58
CA ALA A 229 -48.81 6.52 -72.98
C ALA A 229 -47.69 6.01 -73.93
N VAL A 230 -47.90 4.93 -74.70
CA VAL A 230 -48.29 4.87 -76.13
C VAL A 230 -47.08 4.81 -77.11
N ARG A 231 -46.95 3.65 -77.80
CA ARG A 231 -46.70 3.39 -79.27
C ARG A 231 -45.52 4.14 -79.94
N GLU A 232 -44.57 3.56 -80.69
CA GLU A 232 -44.58 2.75 -81.94
C GLU A 232 -43.08 2.43 -82.24
N LYS A 233 -42.63 1.18 -82.41
CA LYS A 233 -42.40 0.37 -83.64
C LYS A 233 -41.29 0.86 -84.61
N ILE A 234 -40.56 -0.13 -85.18
CA ILE A 234 -39.67 -0.13 -86.38
C ILE A 234 -38.18 0.09 -86.06
N ASP A 235 -37.17 -0.63 -86.58
CA ASP A 235 -36.93 -1.96 -87.20
C ASP A 235 -35.39 -2.06 -87.38
N GLU A 236 -34.84 -3.29 -87.45
CA GLU A 236 -33.64 -3.77 -88.22
C GLU A 236 -32.27 -3.01 -88.07
N GLU A 237 -31.06 -3.59 -88.15
CA GLU A 237 -30.52 -4.78 -88.81
C GLU A 237 -29.07 -5.02 -88.26
N SER A 238 -28.62 -6.28 -88.26
CA SER A 238 -27.29 -6.85 -88.63
C SER A 238 -25.99 -6.01 -88.46
N GLU A 239 -24.80 -6.46 -88.03
CA GLU A 239 -23.96 -7.66 -88.27
C GLU A 239 -22.83 -7.62 -87.20
N GLU A 240 -22.40 -8.72 -86.59
CA GLU A 240 -21.32 -9.65 -86.98
C GLU A 240 -19.86 -9.11 -86.93
N MET A 241 -18.96 -9.98 -86.47
CA MET A 241 -17.49 -9.97 -86.61
C MET A 241 -16.70 -9.03 -85.66
N THR A 242 -15.64 -9.42 -84.94
CA THR A 242 -14.66 -10.49 -85.16
C THR A 242 -13.87 -10.78 -83.86
N ARG A 243 -13.39 -12.03 -83.74
CA ARG A 243 -12.34 -12.55 -82.84
C ARG A 243 -11.03 -11.74 -82.88
N VAL A 244 -10.14 -11.92 -81.88
CA VAL A 244 -8.85 -12.67 -82.00
C VAL A 244 -7.98 -12.54 -80.72
N HIS A 245 -7.67 -13.72 -80.16
CA HIS A 245 -6.45 -14.23 -79.50
C HIS A 245 -5.59 -13.43 -78.47
N GLN A 246 -5.49 -14.03 -77.26
CA GLN A 246 -4.33 -14.51 -76.46
C GLN A 246 -2.90 -14.41 -77.07
N PRO A 247 -1.74 -14.58 -76.34
CA PRO A 247 -1.51 -15.37 -75.09
C PRO A 247 -0.40 -14.85 -74.11
N PHE A 248 -0.06 -15.67 -73.08
CA PHE A 248 1.32 -15.90 -72.52
C PHE A 248 1.92 -14.77 -71.60
N VAL A 249 2.69 -14.92 -70.50
CA VAL A 249 3.25 -16.02 -69.67
C VAL A 249 3.88 -15.51 -68.34
N LEU A 250 4.05 -16.47 -67.41
CA LEU A 250 4.88 -16.62 -66.18
C LEU A 250 5.81 -15.54 -65.61
N GLY A 251 5.91 -15.57 -64.27
CA GLY A 251 7.12 -15.37 -63.45
C GLY A 251 6.93 -14.34 -62.31
N LEU A 252 7.44 -14.46 -61.08
CA LEU A 252 8.32 -15.42 -60.40
C LEU A 252 8.24 -15.14 -58.87
N THR A 253 8.23 -16.22 -58.09
CA THR A 253 8.93 -16.52 -56.81
C THR A 253 9.36 -15.45 -55.77
N SER A 254 9.05 -15.81 -54.52
CA SER A 254 9.96 -16.01 -53.35
C SER A 254 10.46 -14.85 -52.46
N SER A 255 10.10 -15.00 -51.17
CA SER A 255 11.00 -15.10 -49.99
C SER A 255 11.36 -13.87 -49.13
N SER A 256 11.45 -14.17 -47.82
CA SER A 256 12.18 -13.50 -46.74
C SER A 256 11.50 -12.27 -46.13
N SER A 257 11.42 -12.04 -44.81
CA SER A 257 12.36 -12.20 -43.69
C SER A 257 11.54 -11.93 -42.39
N GLY A 258 11.86 -12.32 -41.16
CA GLY A 258 13.03 -12.95 -40.55
C GLY A 258 12.84 -12.88 -39.02
N TYR A 259 13.11 -13.98 -38.34
CA TYR A 259 13.35 -14.01 -36.90
C TYR A 259 14.70 -13.35 -36.62
N ILE A 260 14.82 -12.57 -35.54
CA ILE A 260 16.13 -12.23 -34.95
C ILE A 260 16.17 -12.75 -33.52
N THR A 261 16.95 -13.82 -33.37
CA THR A 261 17.71 -14.16 -32.17
C THR A 261 18.97 -13.28 -32.15
N SER A 262 19.35 -12.74 -31.00
CA SER A 262 20.70 -12.21 -30.79
C SER A 262 21.28 -12.79 -29.50
N THR A 263 22.06 -13.85 -29.67
CA THR A 263 23.15 -14.27 -28.78
C THR A 263 24.38 -13.45 -29.14
N ILE A 264 25.05 -12.85 -28.15
CA ILE A 264 26.47 -12.47 -28.23
C ILE A 264 27.17 -13.12 -27.03
N SER A 265 28.06 -14.06 -27.37
CA SER A 265 29.09 -14.69 -26.54
C SER A 265 30.05 -13.63 -25.97
N SER A 266 30.43 -13.70 -24.69
CA SER A 266 31.52 -14.49 -24.10
C SER A 266 32.93 -14.11 -24.56
N ASP A 267 33.73 -13.83 -23.53
CA ASP A 267 35.19 -13.99 -23.40
C ASP A 267 36.12 -12.92 -23.98
N THR A 268 36.82 -12.21 -23.08
CA THR A 268 38.26 -12.48 -22.91
C THR A 268 38.68 -12.20 -21.46
N ALA A 269 39.49 -13.14 -20.99
CA ALA A 269 39.94 -13.39 -19.64
C ALA A 269 41.15 -12.53 -19.21
N MET A 270 41.36 -12.56 -17.89
CA MET A 270 42.65 -12.56 -17.18
C MET A 270 43.51 -11.29 -17.22
N THR A 271 43.65 -10.66 -16.04
CA THR A 271 45.00 -10.43 -15.52
C THR A 271 45.01 -10.56 -14.00
N GLN A 272 45.74 -11.57 -13.57
CA GLN A 272 46.09 -11.92 -12.21
C GLN A 272 47.43 -11.27 -11.90
N SER A 273 47.53 -10.52 -10.81
CA SER A 273 48.83 -10.15 -10.23
C SER A 273 48.81 -10.36 -8.72
N HIS A 274 49.29 -11.55 -8.39
CA HIS A 274 49.87 -11.96 -7.12
C HIS A 274 51.17 -11.17 -6.86
N ILE A 275 51.46 -10.79 -5.60
CA ILE A 275 52.80 -10.74 -4.96
C ILE A 275 52.61 -10.38 -3.46
N ASP A 276 52.93 -11.36 -2.61
CA ASP A 276 53.73 -11.39 -1.36
C ASP A 276 53.64 -10.21 -0.35
N VAL A 277 53.25 -10.43 0.91
CA VAL A 277 53.97 -11.05 2.05
C VAL A 277 55.21 -10.26 2.50
N ASP A 278 55.05 -9.50 3.60
CA ASP A 278 55.99 -9.38 4.74
C ASP A 278 55.28 -8.52 5.82
N SER A 279 54.97 -9.02 7.02
CA SER A 279 55.84 -9.23 8.19
C SER A 279 55.98 -7.98 9.09
N VAL A 280 56.06 -8.22 10.40
CA VAL A 280 56.31 -7.32 11.55
C VAL A 280 55.08 -6.73 12.28
N GLY A 281 54.78 -7.28 13.47
CA GLY A 281 54.45 -6.48 14.67
C GLY A 281 55.65 -6.47 15.63
N PRO A 282 55.54 -6.12 16.94
CA PRO A 282 54.71 -5.15 17.67
C PRO A 282 55.65 -4.05 18.32
N PRO A 283 55.29 -3.20 19.33
CA PRO A 283 54.88 -3.59 20.71
C PRO A 283 53.69 -2.77 21.28
N VAL A 284 52.84 -3.34 22.13
CA VAL A 284 52.88 -3.23 23.62
C VAL A 284 53.23 -1.83 24.14
N SER A 285 52.26 -1.19 24.79
CA SER A 285 52.51 -0.23 25.86
C SER A 285 51.45 -0.42 26.93
N GLU A 286 51.88 -1.08 28.01
CA GLU A 286 51.30 -0.98 29.33
C GLU A 286 51.26 0.50 29.74
N GLN A 287 50.14 0.99 30.28
CA GLN A 287 50.22 1.94 31.37
C GLN A 287 49.21 1.62 32.47
N ASP A 288 49.84 1.51 33.63
CA ASP A 288 49.43 1.16 34.97
C ASP A 288 48.63 2.31 35.63
N PHE A 289 47.55 1.91 36.30
CA PHE A 289 46.87 2.47 37.46
C PHE A 289 47.09 3.94 37.88
N SER A 290 45.98 4.66 38.08
CA SER A 290 45.83 5.42 39.33
C SER A 290 44.37 5.49 39.80
N HIS A 291 44.25 5.17 41.08
CA HIS A 291 43.05 5.19 41.92
C HIS A 291 42.40 6.57 41.99
N VAL A 292 41.07 6.62 41.86
CA VAL A 292 40.27 7.68 42.48
C VAL A 292 39.15 7.03 43.28
N VAL A 293 39.35 7.06 44.60
CA VAL A 293 38.38 6.75 45.65
C VAL A 293 37.44 7.96 45.76
N VAL A 294 36.13 7.76 45.59
CA VAL A 294 35.09 8.72 46.01
C VAL A 294 33.95 7.92 46.66
N PRO A 295 33.39 8.39 47.79
CA PRO A 295 32.77 7.52 48.76
C PRO A 295 31.27 7.27 48.54
N ASP A 296 30.90 6.12 49.10
CA ASP A 296 29.60 5.57 49.43
C ASP A 296 28.57 6.63 49.92
N ILE A 297 27.44 6.76 49.21
CA ILE A 297 26.23 7.40 49.71
C ILE A 297 25.09 6.40 49.57
N ALA A 298 24.71 5.83 50.71
CA ALA A 298 23.58 4.93 50.87
C ALA A 298 22.24 5.55 50.40
N PRO A 299 21.33 4.76 49.81
CA PRO A 299 20.01 5.24 49.40
C PRO A 299 19.04 5.29 50.59
N ARG A 300 18.33 6.42 50.72
CA ARG A 300 17.16 6.54 51.59
C ARG A 300 15.98 5.78 50.99
N SER A 301 15.45 4.86 51.77
CA SER A 301 14.17 4.18 51.59
C SER A 301 13.00 5.16 51.58
N ILE A 302 12.14 5.09 50.56
CA ILE A 302 10.74 5.52 50.65
C ILE A 302 9.87 4.34 50.24
N ALA A 303 9.03 3.92 51.18
CA ALA A 303 8.03 2.88 51.05
C ALA A 303 6.73 3.43 50.44
N ALA A 304 5.86 2.48 50.07
CA ALA A 304 4.49 2.60 49.57
C ALA A 304 4.40 2.75 48.02
N ARG A 305 3.54 2.03 47.31
CA ARG A 305 2.30 1.35 47.70
C ARG A 305 1.96 0.31 46.62
N SER A 306 1.62 -0.89 47.06
CA SER A 306 1.09 -1.99 46.24
C SER A 306 -0.30 -1.61 45.69
N ASN A 307 -0.51 -1.82 44.39
CA ASN A 307 -1.84 -2.00 43.81
C ASN A 307 -1.80 -3.21 42.86
N THR A 308 -2.33 -4.31 43.37
CA THR A 308 -2.70 -5.52 42.65
C THR A 308 -3.81 -5.22 41.64
N HIS A 309 -3.58 -5.48 40.35
CA HIS A 309 -4.66 -5.57 39.36
C HIS A 309 -4.88 -7.03 38.98
N ARG A 310 -6.13 -7.46 39.14
CA ARG A 310 -6.64 -8.82 39.05
C ARG A 310 -7.14 -9.04 37.63
N SER A 311 -6.50 -9.93 36.87
CA SER A 311 -6.99 -10.34 35.55
C SER A 311 -8.23 -11.21 35.71
N ILE A 312 -9.35 -10.78 35.13
CA ILE A 312 -10.56 -11.59 34.95
C ILE A 312 -10.59 -12.01 33.48
N SER A 313 -10.44 -13.32 33.25
CA SER A 313 -10.69 -13.98 31.98
C SER A 313 -12.17 -13.97 31.66
N GLY A 314 -12.53 -13.57 30.44
CA GLY A 314 -13.89 -13.65 29.91
C GLY A 314 -13.86 -14.11 28.46
N SER A 315 -13.98 -15.43 28.26
CA SER A 315 -14.27 -16.06 26.97
C SER A 315 -15.69 -15.72 26.52
N ILE A 316 -15.89 -15.23 25.30
CA ILE A 316 -17.22 -15.22 24.66
C ILE A 316 -17.11 -15.72 23.22
N ALA A 317 -18.03 -16.64 22.94
CA ALA A 317 -18.18 -17.44 21.75
C ALA A 317 -18.70 -16.66 20.54
N SER A 318 -18.38 -17.20 19.36
CA SER A 318 -18.92 -16.83 18.07
C SER A 318 -20.45 -17.00 18.03
N GLY A 319 -21.14 -15.95 17.58
CA GLY A 319 -22.57 -15.96 17.27
C GLY A 319 -22.89 -14.94 16.18
N SER A 320 -23.22 -15.43 14.98
CA SER A 320 -23.72 -14.66 13.84
C SER A 320 -25.16 -14.22 14.09
N ILE A 321 -25.48 -12.91 14.06
CA ILE A 321 -26.85 -12.41 13.88
C ILE A 321 -26.90 -11.11 13.06
N ALA A 322 -27.75 -11.20 12.04
CA ALA A 322 -28.55 -10.25 11.26
C ALA A 322 -28.45 -8.71 11.45
N SER A 323 -28.47 -8.07 10.28
CA SER A 323 -28.72 -6.65 10.01
C SER A 323 -29.98 -6.12 10.72
N GLY A 324 -29.78 -5.21 11.67
CA GLY A 324 -30.82 -4.44 12.35
C GLY A 324 -30.67 -2.95 12.05
N SER A 325 -31.80 -2.32 11.72
CA SER A 325 -31.94 -0.91 11.32
C SER A 325 -31.39 0.07 12.38
N ILE A 326 -30.57 1.03 11.93
CA ILE A 326 -29.98 2.11 12.72
C ILE A 326 -31.09 3.05 13.20
N VAL A 327 -31.32 3.13 14.52
CA VAL A 327 -32.11 4.22 15.12
C VAL A 327 -31.14 5.38 15.44
N PRO A 328 -31.23 6.53 14.74
CA PRO A 328 -30.45 7.71 15.06
C PRO A 328 -31.02 8.34 16.34
N GLY A 329 -30.17 8.59 17.35
CA GLY A 329 -30.56 9.46 18.48
C GLY A 329 -30.19 9.01 19.88
N SER A 330 -29.42 7.94 20.08
CA SER A 330 -28.87 7.68 21.42
C SER A 330 -27.87 8.78 21.79
N LYS A 331 -27.89 9.25 23.05
CA LYS A 331 -26.96 10.29 23.53
C LYS A 331 -25.49 9.88 23.34
N ALA A 332 -25.19 8.58 23.41
CA ALA A 332 -23.86 8.04 23.13
C ALA A 332 -23.48 8.17 21.65
N ALA A 333 -24.39 7.87 20.73
CA ALA A 333 -24.16 8.04 19.30
C ALA A 333 -23.96 9.51 18.91
N MET A 334 -24.72 10.44 19.52
CA MET A 334 -24.53 11.88 19.30
C MET A 334 -23.17 12.35 19.84
N ARG A 335 -22.75 11.90 21.03
CA ARG A 335 -21.44 12.24 21.59
C ARG A 335 -20.30 11.69 20.73
N GLN A 336 -20.45 10.46 20.23
CA GLN A 336 -19.48 9.84 19.32
C GLN A 336 -19.39 10.61 17.99
N GLU A 337 -20.52 11.03 17.41
CA GLU A 337 -20.55 11.84 16.20
C GLU A 337 -19.91 13.23 16.39
N GLU A 338 -20.16 13.86 17.55
CA GLU A 338 -19.56 15.14 17.93
C GLU A 338 -18.04 15.05 18.08
N LEU A 339 -17.54 14.02 18.78
CA LEU A 339 -16.10 13.74 18.90
C LEU A 339 -15.47 13.48 17.53
N MET A 340 -16.13 12.71 16.66
CA MET A 340 -15.66 12.46 15.30
C MET A 340 -15.66 13.71 14.42
N ARG A 341 -16.48 14.72 14.72
CA ARG A 341 -16.45 16.02 14.06
C ARG A 341 -15.22 16.81 14.53
N TYR A 342 -14.94 16.82 15.83
CA TYR A 342 -13.74 17.47 16.39
C TYR A 342 -12.44 16.87 15.86
N VAL A 343 -12.34 15.54 15.75
CA VAL A 343 -11.15 14.87 15.18
C VAL A 343 -10.91 15.33 13.73
N ARG A 344 -11.95 15.38 12.89
CA ARG A 344 -11.85 15.85 11.51
C ARG A 344 -11.44 17.32 11.41
N GLU A 345 -11.94 18.17 12.30
CA GLU A 345 -11.56 19.58 12.34
C GLU A 345 -10.09 19.76 12.74
N MET A 346 -9.60 18.99 13.71
CA MET A 346 -8.18 19.01 14.07
C MET A 346 -7.27 18.49 12.96
N GLU A 347 -7.68 17.45 12.22
CA GLU A 347 -6.94 16.97 11.05
C GLU A 347 -6.87 18.03 9.95
N HIS A 348 -7.98 18.74 9.71
CA HIS A 348 -8.00 19.85 8.77
C HIS A 348 -7.03 20.97 9.20
N ASN A 349 -7.06 21.36 10.48
CA ASN A 349 -6.17 22.38 11.03
C ASN A 349 -4.70 21.95 11.01
N GLN A 350 -4.41 20.66 11.27
CA GLN A 350 -3.07 20.10 11.19
C GLN A 350 -2.53 20.15 9.75
N SER A 351 -3.37 19.82 8.76
CA SER A 351 -3.00 19.90 7.35
C SER A 351 -2.72 21.35 6.91
N TYR A 352 -3.52 22.31 7.41
CA TYR A 352 -3.33 23.72 7.15
C TYR A 352 -2.02 24.25 7.76
N ALA A 353 -1.75 23.92 9.02
CA ALA A 353 -0.51 24.28 9.70
C ALA A 353 0.73 23.69 9.00
N ALA A 354 0.69 22.41 8.64
CA ALA A 354 1.79 21.74 7.93
C ALA A 354 2.07 22.37 6.54
N SER A 355 1.02 22.75 5.80
CA SER A 355 1.16 23.43 4.51
C SER A 355 1.74 24.85 4.63
N THR A 356 1.46 25.53 5.75
CA THR A 356 2.00 26.86 6.05
C THR A 356 3.51 26.78 6.33
N VAL A 357 3.95 25.76 7.09
CA VAL A 357 5.38 25.48 7.35
C VAL A 357 6.15 25.17 6.07
N SER A 358 5.53 24.53 5.08
CA SER A 358 6.20 24.14 3.83
C SER A 358 6.30 25.27 2.79
N SER A 359 5.54 26.36 2.91
CA SER A 359 5.46 27.43 1.90
C SER A 359 6.12 28.76 2.31
N HIS A 360 6.44 28.94 3.59
CA HIS A 360 7.14 30.12 4.08
C HIS A 360 8.65 29.88 4.15
N ASN A 361 9.43 30.86 3.70
CA ASN A 361 10.88 30.93 3.91
C ASN A 361 11.06 31.69 5.24
N PRO A 362 11.22 31.00 6.39
CA PRO A 362 11.08 31.65 7.68
C PRO A 362 12.34 32.48 7.95
N SER A 363 12.19 33.78 8.15
CA SER A 363 13.32 34.65 8.51
C SER A 363 13.68 34.58 10.00
N THR A 364 12.98 33.77 10.80
CA THR A 364 13.34 33.56 12.22
C THR A 364 13.07 32.11 12.69
N ASP A 365 14.07 31.49 13.32
CA ASP A 365 13.98 30.12 13.87
C ASP A 365 12.90 29.98 14.97
N ALA A 366 12.52 31.08 15.63
CA ALA A 366 11.53 31.08 16.70
C ALA A 366 10.11 30.73 16.23
N GLU A 367 9.72 31.14 15.03
CA GLU A 367 8.38 30.88 14.48
C GLU A 367 8.22 29.42 14.07
N VAL A 368 9.27 28.81 13.54
CA VAL A 368 9.30 27.37 13.21
C VAL A 368 9.21 26.51 14.47
N VAL A 369 9.91 26.89 15.54
CA VAL A 369 9.84 26.20 16.83
C VAL A 369 8.42 26.28 17.41
N GLU A 370 7.78 27.45 17.35
CA GLU A 370 6.41 27.62 17.85
C GLU A 370 5.38 26.85 17.00
N LEU A 371 5.51 26.85 15.67
CA LEU A 371 4.64 26.05 14.81
C LEU A 371 4.80 24.55 15.05
N ARG A 372 6.03 24.06 15.26
CA ARG A 372 6.27 22.66 15.64
C ARG A 372 5.59 22.32 16.96
N ARG A 373 5.69 23.21 17.95
CA ARG A 373 5.02 23.04 19.25
C ARG A 373 3.50 22.96 19.09
N GLN A 374 2.91 23.79 18.24
CA GLN A 374 1.46 23.76 17.95
C GLN A 374 1.03 22.46 17.27
N VAL A 375 1.82 21.96 16.32
CA VAL A 375 1.53 20.66 15.66
C VAL A 375 1.58 19.51 16.65
N GLU A 376 2.55 19.50 17.57
CA GLU A 376 2.69 18.46 18.60
C GLU A 376 1.52 18.50 19.61
N ASP A 377 1.08 19.69 19.99
CA ASP A 377 -0.06 19.89 20.89
C ASP A 377 -1.37 19.40 20.25
N LEU A 378 -1.59 19.71 18.97
CA LEU A 378 -2.73 19.20 18.21
C LEU A 378 -2.71 17.67 18.09
N TRP A 379 -1.54 17.08 17.88
CA TRP A 379 -1.38 15.64 17.81
C TRP A 379 -1.72 14.97 19.15
N THR A 380 -1.25 15.54 20.25
CA THR A 380 -1.54 15.08 21.61
C THR A 380 -3.04 15.16 21.92
N GLN A 381 -3.71 16.26 21.56
CA GLN A 381 -5.16 16.41 21.71
C GLN A 381 -5.92 15.37 20.86
N LYS A 382 -5.45 15.07 19.65
CA LYS A 382 -6.05 14.02 18.80
C LYS A 382 -6.00 12.66 19.50
N GLN A 383 -4.85 12.28 20.04
CA GLN A 383 -4.70 11.01 20.76
C GLN A 383 -5.61 10.93 21.99
N GLN A 384 -5.75 12.03 22.73
CA GLN A 384 -6.63 12.09 23.89
C GLN A 384 -8.11 11.90 23.50
N LEU A 385 -8.57 12.52 22.40
CA LEU A 385 -9.93 12.35 21.91
C LEU A 385 -10.18 10.94 21.36
N LEU A 386 -9.20 10.32 20.72
CA LEU A 386 -9.29 8.91 20.29
C LEU A 386 -9.39 7.96 21.47
N ALA A 387 -8.64 8.22 22.55
CA ALA A 387 -8.75 7.45 23.79
C ALA A 387 -10.12 7.64 24.47
N GLU A 388 -10.67 8.86 24.48
CA GLU A 388 -12.03 9.12 24.98
C GLU A 388 -13.09 8.37 24.16
N LEU A 389 -12.90 8.28 22.84
CA LEU A 389 -13.79 7.55 21.94
C LEU A 389 -13.81 6.05 22.24
N ALA A 390 -12.65 5.48 22.58
CA ALA A 390 -12.51 4.05 22.91
C ALA A 390 -13.20 3.67 24.24
N ASP A 391 -13.36 4.62 25.17
CA ASP A 391 -13.98 4.38 26.48
C ASP A 391 -15.52 4.54 26.47
N ILE A 392 -16.11 4.96 25.35
CA ILE A 392 -17.57 5.05 25.22
C ILE A 392 -18.14 3.63 25.11
N PRO A 393 -18.97 3.17 26.07
CA PRO A 393 -19.56 1.85 26.00
C PRO A 393 -20.44 1.72 24.75
N SER A 394 -20.26 0.62 24.01
CA SER A 394 -21.07 0.32 22.84
C SER A 394 -22.56 0.44 23.20
N PRO A 395 -23.39 1.08 22.34
CA PRO A 395 -24.81 1.23 22.60
C PRO A 395 -25.40 -0.13 22.95
N ALA A 396 -26.00 -0.25 24.14
CA ALA A 396 -26.75 -1.45 24.50
C ALA A 396 -27.95 -1.55 23.55
N TYR A 397 -27.82 -2.38 22.53
CA TYR A 397 -28.93 -2.72 21.66
C TYR A 397 -29.89 -3.59 22.48
N HIS A 398 -30.98 -2.99 22.95
CA HIS A 398 -32.09 -3.75 23.52
C HIS A 398 -32.73 -4.56 22.37
N ALA A 399 -32.57 -5.88 22.45
CA ALA A 399 -33.15 -6.87 21.53
C ALA A 399 -34.67 -6.97 21.69
#